data_AF-L9XDG7-F1
#
_entry.id   AF-L9XDG7-F1
#
_cell.length_a   1.000
_cell.length_b   1.000
_cell.length_c   1.000
_cell.angle_alpha   90.00
_cell.angle_beta   90.00
_cell.angle_gamma   90.00
#
_symmetry.space_group_name_H-M   'P 1'
#
loop_
_entity.id
_entity.type
_entity.pdbx_description
1 polymer ?
#
loop_
_entity_poly.entity_id
_entity_poly.type
_entity_poly.pdbx_seq_one_letter_code
_entity_poly.pdbx_strand_id
1 'polypeptide(L)'
;MVASEAIDSLSLTEQLVLLAVADAHRNDETPAQTHEVRRSCRERLEDLESEVVGTVTEADVMRSLYRLEDEGIVEEVGTGERSPTGKGRPSYALSGSAETVYEDVSDRLL
;
A
#
# COMPACT_ATOMS: atom_id res chain seq x y z
N MET A 1 -14.15 8.47 -1.28
CA MET A 1 -14.32 7.70 -2.53
C MET A 1 -13.02 7.86 -3.29
N VAL A 2 -12.24 6.79 -3.43
CA VAL A 2 -11.04 6.81 -4.27
C VAL A 2 -11.52 6.89 -5.72
N ALA A 3 -11.04 7.85 -6.49
CA ALA A 3 -11.41 7.97 -7.89
C ALA A 3 -10.54 7.01 -8.71
N SER A 4 -11.16 6.18 -9.57
CA SER A 4 -10.47 5.25 -10.49
C SER A 4 -9.32 5.92 -11.25
N GLU A 5 -9.53 7.15 -11.73
CA GLU A 5 -8.51 7.97 -12.41
C GLU A 5 -7.25 8.25 -11.55
N ALA A 6 -7.41 8.35 -10.23
CA ALA A 6 -6.28 8.54 -9.32
C ALA A 6 -5.40 7.29 -9.26
N ILE A 7 -6.01 6.08 -9.21
CA ILE A 7 -5.30 4.80 -9.17
C ILE A 7 -4.57 4.54 -10.50
N ASP A 8 -5.24 4.78 -11.62
CA ASP A 8 -4.66 4.62 -12.96
C ASP A 8 -3.41 5.49 -13.19
N SER A 9 -3.36 6.67 -12.55
CA SER A 9 -2.22 7.59 -12.66
C SER A 9 -0.99 7.20 -11.83
N LEU A 10 -1.13 6.22 -10.93
CA LEU A 10 -0.05 5.73 -10.09
C LEU A 10 0.94 4.88 -10.92
N SER A 11 2.21 4.90 -10.52
CA SER A 11 3.20 3.96 -11.02
C SER A 11 2.89 2.52 -10.58
N LEU A 12 3.41 1.52 -11.30
CA LEU A 12 3.25 0.11 -10.92
C LEU A 12 3.72 -0.19 -9.49
N THR A 13 4.78 0.47 -9.02
CA THR A 13 5.25 0.32 -7.63
C THR A 13 4.24 0.88 -6.63
N GLU A 14 3.64 2.03 -6.92
CA GLU A 14 2.60 2.63 -6.07
C GLU A 14 1.32 1.80 -6.08
N GLN A 15 0.90 1.29 -7.25
CA GLN A 15 -0.23 0.37 -7.36
C GLN A 15 0.02 -0.94 -6.62
N LEU A 16 1.23 -1.50 -6.68
CA LEU A 16 1.61 -2.70 -5.93
C LEU A 16 1.55 -2.45 -4.41
N VAL A 17 2.04 -1.30 -3.95
CA VAL A 17 1.96 -0.90 -2.53
C VAL A 17 0.51 -0.69 -2.11
N LEU A 18 -0.31 -0.04 -2.94
CA LEU A 18 -1.74 0.14 -2.70
C LEU A 18 -2.47 -1.21 -2.62
N LEU A 19 -2.14 -2.15 -3.51
CA LEU A 19 -2.71 -3.49 -3.52
C LEU A 19 -2.35 -4.27 -2.25
N ALA A 20 -1.12 -4.13 -1.74
CA ALA A 20 -0.71 -4.72 -0.46
C ALA A 20 -1.51 -4.15 0.73
N VAL A 21 -1.82 -2.84 0.72
CA VAL A 21 -2.69 -2.22 1.74
C VAL A 21 -4.14 -2.67 1.59
N ALA A 22 -4.64 -2.80 0.37
CA ALA A 22 -6.00 -3.27 0.09
C ALA A 22 -6.19 -4.75 0.48
N ASP A 23 -5.17 -5.58 0.27
CA ASP A 23 -5.16 -6.99 0.70
C ASP A 23 -5.24 -7.09 2.23
N ALA A 24 -4.39 -6.34 2.94
CA ALA A 24 -4.45 -6.24 4.39
C ALA A 24 -5.82 -5.72 4.87
N HIS A 25 -6.39 -4.73 4.18
CA HIS A 25 -7.70 -4.19 4.52
C HIS A 25 -8.81 -5.24 4.39
N ARG A 26 -8.78 -6.01 3.30
CA ARG A 26 -9.73 -7.10 3.03
C ARG A 26 -9.63 -8.24 4.05
N ASN A 27 -8.46 -8.45 4.63
CA ASN A 27 -8.20 -9.47 5.64
C ASN A 27 -8.39 -8.96 7.09
N ASP A 28 -8.90 -7.74 7.30
CA ASP A 28 -9.00 -7.08 8.61
C ASP A 28 -7.64 -6.90 9.33
N GLU A 29 -6.56 -6.75 8.56
CA GLU A 29 -5.17 -6.57 9.02
C GLU A 29 -4.70 -5.10 9.00
N THR A 30 -5.57 -4.15 8.64
CA THR A 30 -5.27 -2.70 8.72
C THR A 30 -5.58 -2.12 10.12
N PRO A 31 -4.80 -1.14 10.61
CA PRO A 31 -3.74 -0.42 9.89
C PRO A 31 -2.42 -1.19 9.85
N ALA A 32 -1.83 -1.27 8.65
CA ALA A 32 -0.60 -2.03 8.38
C ALA A 32 0.64 -1.13 8.43
N GLN A 33 1.72 -1.61 9.02
CA GLN A 33 3.00 -0.89 9.05
C GLN A 33 3.80 -1.12 7.76
N THR A 34 4.72 -0.20 7.46
CA THR A 34 5.59 -0.27 6.27
C THR A 34 6.26 -1.62 6.04
N HIS A 35 6.67 -2.31 7.11
CA HIS A 35 7.36 -3.59 7.01
C HIS A 35 6.41 -4.75 6.64
N GLU A 36 5.14 -4.68 7.04
CA GLU A 36 4.09 -5.62 6.69
C GLU A 36 3.68 -5.43 5.22
N VAL A 37 3.46 -4.18 4.82
CA VAL A 37 3.19 -3.80 3.42
C VAL A 37 4.32 -4.27 2.51
N ARG A 38 5.58 -4.00 2.88
CA ARG A 38 6.75 -4.44 2.11
C ARG A 38 6.82 -5.97 1.98
N ARG A 39 6.45 -6.70 3.02
CA ARG A 39 6.43 -8.16 3.00
C ARG A 39 5.38 -8.65 1.99
N SER A 40 4.17 -8.12 2.06
CA SER A 40 3.10 -8.45 1.12
C SER A 40 3.47 -8.13 -0.34
N CYS A 41 4.11 -6.97 -0.60
CA CYS A 41 4.63 -6.64 -1.94
C CYS A 41 5.61 -7.70 -2.46
N ARG A 42 6.47 -8.26 -1.59
CA ARG A 42 7.45 -9.27 -2.00
C ARG A 42 6.79 -10.60 -2.29
N GLU A 43 5.92 -11.05 -1.40
CA GLU A 43 5.18 -12.31 -1.57
C GLU A 43 4.41 -12.28 -2.89
N ARG A 44 3.73 -11.17 -3.21
CA ARG A 44 3.06 -11.01 -4.50
C ARG A 44 4.01 -10.95 -5.71
N LEU A 45 5.18 -10.34 -5.58
CA LEU A 45 6.19 -10.34 -6.66
C LEU A 45 6.86 -11.69 -6.87
N GLU A 46 6.86 -12.58 -5.88
CA GLU A 46 7.33 -13.96 -6.04
C GLU A 46 6.33 -14.79 -6.86
N ASP A 47 5.04 -14.46 -6.78
CA ASP A 47 3.98 -15.09 -7.58
C ASP A 47 3.91 -14.55 -9.02
N LEU A 48 4.35 -13.31 -9.23
CA LEU A 48 4.42 -12.68 -10.56
C LEU A 48 5.75 -13.02 -11.25
N GLU A 49 5.72 -13.21 -12.58
CA GLU A 49 6.96 -13.32 -13.34
C GLU A 49 7.75 -12.00 -13.21
N SER A 50 9.01 -12.10 -12.71
CA SER A 50 9.91 -11.00 -12.26
C SER A 50 10.14 -9.83 -13.24
N GLU A 51 9.52 -9.82 -14.42
CA GLU A 51 9.65 -8.79 -15.46
C GLU A 51 8.70 -7.60 -15.27
N VAL A 52 7.71 -7.65 -14.37
CA VAL A 52 6.70 -6.59 -14.23
C VAL A 52 7.18 -5.42 -13.37
N VAL A 53 7.73 -5.71 -12.19
CA VAL A 53 8.27 -4.71 -11.24
C VAL A 53 9.60 -5.23 -10.72
N GLY A 54 10.62 -4.37 -10.69
CA GLY A 54 11.92 -4.72 -10.10
C GLY A 54 11.83 -4.90 -8.56
N THR A 55 12.97 -5.15 -7.93
CA THR A 55 13.03 -5.30 -6.46
C THR A 55 12.47 -4.08 -5.74
N VAL A 56 11.43 -4.27 -4.92
CA VAL A 56 10.85 -3.22 -4.08
C VAL A 56 11.65 -3.06 -2.78
N THR A 57 12.19 -1.86 -2.56
CA THR A 57 12.91 -1.52 -1.33
C THR A 57 11.99 -0.91 -0.27
N GLU A 58 12.44 -0.85 0.98
CA GLU A 58 11.69 -0.15 2.04
C GLU A 58 11.50 1.34 1.75
N ALA A 59 12.49 1.96 1.08
CA ALA A 59 12.39 3.37 0.69
C ALA A 59 11.32 3.58 -0.39
N ASP A 60 11.16 2.64 -1.31
CA ASP A 60 10.12 2.71 -2.34
C ASP A 60 8.74 2.58 -1.70
N VAL A 61 8.55 1.61 -0.80
CA VAL A 61 7.30 1.45 -0.05
C VAL A 61 6.97 2.70 0.75
N MET A 62 7.93 3.27 1.48
CA MET A 62 7.69 4.51 2.24
C MET A 62 7.29 5.67 1.34
N ARG A 63 8.00 5.88 0.22
CA ARG A 63 7.66 6.96 -0.72
C ARG A 63 6.27 6.78 -1.31
N SER A 64 5.92 5.55 -1.69
CA SER A 64 4.58 5.22 -2.20
C SER A 64 3.52 5.46 -1.13
N LEU A 65 3.73 5.03 0.12
CA LEU A 65 2.76 5.27 1.20
C LEU A 65 2.54 6.76 1.48
N TYR A 66 3.60 7.57 1.49
CA TYR A 66 3.45 9.03 1.61
C TYR A 66 2.71 9.64 0.43
N ARG A 67 2.97 9.16 -0.79
CA ARG A 67 2.26 9.64 -1.99
C ARG A 67 0.78 9.27 -1.94
N LEU A 68 0.46 8.04 -1.57
CA LEU A 68 -0.92 7.55 -1.44
C LEU A 68 -1.68 8.29 -0.33
N GLU A 69 -1.00 8.69 0.75
CA GLU A 69 -1.57 9.49 1.83
C GLU A 69 -1.84 10.94 1.37
N ASP A 70 -0.89 11.57 0.66
CA ASP A 70 -1.04 12.90 0.05
C ASP A 70 -2.23 12.95 -0.94
N GLU A 71 -2.46 11.87 -1.69
CA GLU A 71 -3.60 11.69 -2.59
C GLU A 71 -4.91 11.30 -1.85
N GLY A 72 -4.85 11.07 -0.54
CA GLY A 72 -6.00 10.67 0.30
C GLY A 72 -6.52 9.24 0.03
N ILE A 73 -5.73 8.40 -0.64
CA ILE A 73 -6.08 7.02 -0.99
C ILE A 73 -5.91 6.10 0.24
N VAL A 74 -4.87 6.36 1.03
CA VAL A 74 -4.65 5.74 2.33
C VAL A 74 -4.61 6.80 3.41
N GLU A 75 -4.87 6.41 4.65
CA GLU A 75 -4.76 7.28 5.82
C GLU A 75 -3.65 6.75 6.73
N GLU A 76 -2.78 7.66 7.19
CA GLU A 76 -1.87 7.34 8.29
C GLU A 76 -2.68 7.29 9.61
N VAL A 77 -2.81 6.08 10.16
CA VAL A 77 -3.46 5.86 11.45
C VAL A 77 -2.41 5.96 12.54
N GLY A 78 -2.55 6.99 13.38
CA GLY A 78 -1.75 7.14 14.58
C GLY A 78 -2.04 6.03 15.58
N THR A 79 -1.17 5.03 15.71
CA THR A 79 -1.24 4.06 16.80
C THR A 79 -1.03 4.82 18.11
N GLY A 80 -2.05 4.86 18.99
CA GLY A 80 -2.06 5.61 20.25
C GLY A 80 -0.91 5.29 21.23
N GLU A 81 -0.05 4.33 20.90
CA GLU A 81 1.22 4.05 21.56
C GLU A 81 2.31 4.98 21.02
N ARG A 82 2.30 6.23 21.49
CA ARG A 82 3.50 7.06 21.44
C ARG A 82 4.57 6.36 22.27
N SER A 83 5.46 5.64 21.61
CA SER A 83 6.73 5.18 22.19
C SER A 83 7.37 6.32 23.01
N PRO A 84 8.04 6.06 24.15
CA PRO A 84 8.65 7.11 24.98
C PRO A 84 9.63 8.04 24.25
N THR A 85 10.10 7.64 23.06
CA THR A 85 10.99 8.42 22.18
C THR A 85 10.26 9.15 21.04
N GLY A 86 8.92 9.11 20.99
CA GLY A 86 8.12 9.94 20.09
C GLY A 86 8.09 9.52 18.63
N LYS A 87 8.49 8.29 18.29
CA LYS A 87 8.44 7.76 16.92
C LYS A 87 7.88 6.34 16.92
N GLY A 88 6.55 6.23 16.95
CA GLY A 88 5.90 5.02 16.42
C GLY A 88 6.17 4.95 14.92
N ARG A 89 6.29 3.75 14.36
CA ARG A 89 6.29 3.62 12.89
C ARG A 89 4.86 3.92 12.41
N PRO A 90 4.68 4.72 11.36
CA PRO A 90 3.35 5.00 10.84
C PRO A 90 2.69 3.69 10.38
N SER A 91 1.39 3.60 10.62
CA SER A 91 0.55 2.50 10.16
C SER A 91 -0.49 3.08 9.21
N TYR A 92 -0.87 2.33 8.18
CA TYR A 92 -1.69 2.85 7.09
C TYR A 92 -2.94 1.99 6.91
N ALA A 93 -4.08 2.65 6.69
CA ALA A 93 -5.35 2.00 6.34
C ALA A 93 -5.89 2.55 5.03
N LEU A 94 -6.70 1.76 4.32
CA LEU A 94 -7.33 2.20 3.08
C LEU A 94 -8.48 3.17 3.39
N SER A 95 -8.55 4.30 2.66
CA SER A 95 -9.61 5.31 2.82
C SER A 95 -10.91 4.97 2.06
N GLY A 96 -10.94 3.83 1.37
CA GLY A 96 -12.03 3.39 0.50
C GLY A 96 -12.19 1.88 0.47
N SER A 97 -12.89 1.36 -0.54
CA SER A 97 -13.12 -0.09 -0.67
C SER A 97 -11.90 -0.78 -1.31
N ALA A 98 -11.57 -1.97 -0.81
CA ALA A 98 -10.52 -2.79 -1.42
C ALA A 98 -10.92 -3.21 -2.85
N GLU A 99 -12.21 -3.45 -3.07
CA GLU A 99 -12.80 -3.84 -4.35
C GLU A 99 -12.47 -2.84 -5.45
N THR A 100 -12.65 -1.54 -5.21
CA THR A 100 -12.25 -0.48 -6.15
C THR A 100 -10.76 -0.56 -6.49
N VAL A 101 -9.91 -0.85 -5.51
CA VAL A 101 -8.47 -1.02 -5.77
C VAL A 101 -8.24 -2.20 -6.71
N TYR A 102 -8.83 -3.37 -6.44
CA TYR A 102 -8.67 -4.54 -7.32
C TYR A 102 -9.24 -4.34 -8.73
N GLU A 103 -10.27 -3.50 -8.88
CA GLU A 103 -10.87 -3.18 -10.18
C GLU A 103 -10.00 -2.20 -11.01
N ASP A 104 -9.28 -1.29 -10.36
CA ASP A 104 -8.59 -0.18 -11.02
C ASP A 104 -7.05 -0.34 -11.07
N VAL A 105 -6.45 -1.26 -10.33
CA VAL A 105 -5.00 -1.54 -10.47
C VAL A 105 -4.71 -2.23 -11.79
N SER A 106 -3.47 -2.08 -12.28
CA SER A 106 -3.02 -2.77 -13.48
C SER A 106 -3.19 -4.28 -13.35
N ASP A 107 -3.84 -4.89 -14.37
CA ASP A 107 -3.96 -6.35 -14.52
C ASP A 107 -2.63 -7.10 -14.44
N ARG A 108 -1.50 -6.40 -14.62
CA ARG A 108 -0.16 -6.98 -14.49
C ARG A 108 0.21 -7.35 -13.05
N LEU A 109 -0.57 -6.89 -12.06
CA LEU A 109 -0.34 -7.10 -10.63
C LEU A 109 -1.33 -8.10 -9.99
N LEU A 110 -2.27 -8.63 -10.78
CA LEU A 110 -3.31 -9.60 -10.37
C LEU A 110 -2.96 -11.02 -10.83
#